data_AF-A0A2M7CI39-F1
#
_entry.id   AF-A0A2M7CI39-F1
#
_cell.length_a   1.000
_cell.length_b   1.000
_cell.length_c   1.000
_cell.angle_alpha   90.00
_cell.angle_beta   90.00
_cell.angle_gamma   90.00
#
_symmetry.space_group_name_H-M   'P 1'
#
loop_
_entity.id
_entity.type
_entity.pdbx_description
1 polymer ?
#
loop_
_entity_poly.entity_id
_entity_poly.type
_entity_poly.pdbx_seq_one_letter_code
_entity_poly.pdbx_strand_id
1 'polypeptide(L)' 'MVKKNNEINGWFVARECANLGFIIALPLVVLIQLGRWLDQNLGFKILFTLIAIPISILISALAIYFKIKRLNN' A
#
# COMPACT_ATOMS: atom_id res chain seq x y z
N MET A 1 -13.77 14.07 35.71
CA MET A 1 -12.65 14.29 34.76
C MET A 1 -11.93 12.97 34.55
N VAL A 2 -12.24 12.23 33.48
CA VAL A 2 -11.60 10.92 33.22
C VAL A 2 -10.24 11.16 32.57
N LYS A 3 -9.18 10.93 33.32
CA LYS A 3 -7.79 10.99 32.86
C LYS A 3 -7.56 9.75 31.98
N LYS A 4 -7.66 9.91 30.66
CA LYS A 4 -7.39 8.84 29.70
C LYS A 4 -5.89 8.53 29.74
N ASN A 5 -5.51 7.50 30.49
CA ASN A 5 -4.16 6.95 30.49
C ASN A 5 -3.90 6.33 29.10
N ASN A 6 -3.33 7.13 28.18
CA ASN A 6 -2.85 6.66 26.89
C ASN A 6 -1.52 5.94 27.12
N GLU A 7 -1.57 4.73 27.68
CA GLU A 7 -0.48 3.79 27.52
C GLU A 7 -0.44 3.45 26.04
N ILE A 8 0.43 4.13 25.29
CA ILE A 8 0.71 3.80 23.91
C ILE A 8 1.35 2.42 23.95
N ASN A 9 0.52 1.39 23.89
CA ASN A 9 0.96 0.01 23.82
C ASN A 9 1.86 -0.09 22.58
N GLY A 10 3.17 -0.25 22.78
CA GLY A 10 4.11 -0.34 21.66
C GLY A 10 3.73 -1.46 20.68
N TRP A 11 3.09 -2.50 21.21
CA TRP A 11 2.50 -3.59 20.44
C TRP A 11 1.32 -3.15 19.55
N PHE A 12 0.50 -2.21 20.01
CA PHE A 12 -0.58 -1.62 19.21
C PHE A 12 -0.01 -0.80 18.05
N VAL A 13 1.00 0.04 18.30
CA VAL A 13 1.64 0.84 17.25
C VAL A 13 2.32 -0.05 16.21
N ALA A 14 3.05 -1.08 16.66
CA ALA A 14 3.69 -2.04 15.76
C ALA A 14 2.67 -2.76 14.86
N ARG A 15 1.52 -3.15 15.42
CA ARG A 15 0.43 -3.80 14.66
C ARG A 15 -0.16 -2.86 13.61
N GLU A 16 -0.38 -1.60 13.94
CA GLU A 16 -0.89 -0.61 12.98
C GLU A 16 0.11 -0.28 11.88
N CYS A 17 1.40 -0.17 12.21
CA CYS A 17 2.47 -0.03 11.21
C CYS A 17 2.51 -1.23 10.25
N ALA A 18 2.38 -2.45 10.77
CA ALA A 18 2.32 -3.65 9.95
C ALA A 18 1.09 -3.65 9.03
N ASN A 19 -0.07 -3.24 9.54
CA ASN A 19 -1.31 -3.15 8.76
C ASN A 19 -1.21 -2.12 7.63
N LEU A 20 -0.64 -0.94 7.91
CA LEU A 20 -0.37 0.09 6.91
C LEU A 20 0.66 -0.37 5.87
N GLY A 21 1.74 -1.02 6.33
CA GLY A 21 2.74 -1.62 5.44
C GLY A 21 2.13 -2.67 4.51
N PHE A 22 1.23 -3.50 5.02
CA PHE A 22 0.54 -4.51 4.23
C PHE A 22 -0.36 -3.87 3.15
N ILE A 23 -1.09 -2.80 3.49
CA ILE A 23 -1.94 -2.05 2.55
C ILE A 23 -1.13 -1.48 1.38
N ILE A 24 0.11 -1.07 1.61
CA ILE A 24 0.99 -0.49 0.58
C ILE A 24 1.71 -1.60 -0.20
N ALA A 25 2.17 -2.65 0.49
CA ALA A 25 2.92 -3.75 -0.12
C ALA A 25 2.07 -4.58 -1.08
N LEU A 26 0.78 -4.80 -0.77
CA LEU A 26 -0.13 -5.61 -1.59
C LEU A 26 -0.23 -5.12 -3.04
N PRO A 27 -0.63 -3.86 -3.31
CA PRO A 27 -0.71 -3.36 -4.69
C PRO A 27 0.66 -3.35 -5.37
N LEU A 28 1.76 -3.05 -4.65
CA LEU A 28 3.11 -3.06 -5.21
C LEU A 28 3.50 -4.44 -5.72
N VAL A 29 3.38 -5.46 -4.88
CA VAL A 29 3.76 -6.83 -5.25
C VAL A 29 2.87 -7.34 -6.38
N VAL A 30 1.56 -7.09 -6.32
CA VAL A 30 0.62 -7.54 -7.36
C VAL A 30 0.90 -6.86 -8.69
N LEU A 31 1.02 -5.53 -8.73
CA LEU A 31 1.24 -4.81 -9.99
C LEU A 31 2.62 -5.09 -10.59
N ILE A 32 3.67 -5.19 -9.77
CA ILE A 32 5.02 -5.52 -10.25
C ILE A 32 5.03 -6.94 -10.81
N GLN A 33 4.42 -7.91 -10.12
CA GLN A 33 4.36 -9.29 -10.58
C GLN A 33 3.55 -9.41 -11.89
N LEU A 34 2.46 -8.64 -12.02
CA LEU A 34 1.62 -8.61 -13.20
C LEU A 34 2.34 -7.92 -14.37
N GLY A 35 3.03 -6.81 -14.12
CA GLY A 35 3.87 -6.13 -15.11
C GLY A 35 5.00 -7.04 -15.61
N ARG A 36 5.65 -7.77 -14.71
CA ARG A 36 6.71 -8.74 -15.05
C ARG A 36 6.17 -9.91 -15.87
N TRP A 37 4.99 -10.43 -15.54
CA TRP A 37 4.34 -11.48 -16.32
C TRP A 37 3.98 -10.98 -17.72
N LEU A 38 3.50 -9.74 -17.84
CA LEU A 38 3.16 -9.13 -19.13
C LEU A 38 4.40 -8.85 -20.00
N ASP A 39 5.49 -8.37 -19.39
CA ASP A 39 6.79 -8.20 -20.06
C ASP A 39 7.28 -9.53 -20.65
N GLN A 40 7.19 -10.63 -19.88
CA GLN A 40 7.58 -11.97 -20.34
C GLN A 40 6.70 -12.49 -21.48
N ASN A 41 5.38 -12.26 -21.41
CA ASN A 41 4.44 -12.75 -22.42
C ASN A 41 4.48 -11.95 -23.74
N LEU A 42 4.79 -10.66 -23.68
CA LEU A 42 4.78 -9.76 -24.83
C LEU A 42 6.19 -9.52 -25.43
N GLY A 43 7.24 -10.09 -24.83
CA GLY A 43 8.62 -9.94 -25.29
C GLY A 43 9.24 -8.57 -25.03
N PHE A 44 8.60 -7.73 -24.21
CA PHE A 44 9.17 -6.46 -23.77
C PHE A 44 10.16 -6.69 -22.62
N LYS A 45 11.31 -6.00 -22.64
CA LYS A 45 12.39 -6.28 -21.67
C LYS A 45 12.05 -5.87 -20.24
N ILE A 46 11.44 -4.69 -20.04
CA ILE A 46 11.19 -4.14 -18.69
C ILE A 46 10.09 -3.06 -18.68
N LEU A 47 9.42 -2.84 -19.81
CA LEU A 47 8.58 -1.65 -19.99
C LEU A 47 7.35 -1.71 -19.11
N PHE A 48 6.63 -2.84 -19.07
CA PHE A 48 5.42 -2.96 -18.25
C PHE A 48 5.73 -2.93 -16.76
N THR A 49 6.83 -3.55 -16.34
CA THR A 49 7.29 -3.48 -14.95
C THR A 49 7.63 -2.04 -14.56
N LEU A 50 8.27 -1.27 -15.46
CA LEU A 50 8.63 0.13 -15.20
C LEU A 50 7.41 1.03 -15.03
N ILE A 51 6.33 0.80 -15.80
CA ILE A 51 5.08 1.57 -15.70
C ILE A 51 4.22 1.09 -14.51
N ALA A 52 4.31 -0.19 -14.14
CA ALA A 52 3.57 -0.76 -13.01
C ALA A 52 3.97 -0.15 -11.66
N ILE A 53 5.25 0.24 -11.50
CA ILE A 53 5.74 0.89 -10.27
C ILE A 53 5.02 2.22 -9.98
N PRO A 54 5.04 3.24 -10.88
CA PRO A 54 4.34 4.49 -10.63
C PRO A 54 2.83 4.31 -10.53
N ILE A 55 2.23 3.38 -11.28
CA ILE A 55 0.80 3.06 -11.15
C ILE A 55 0.50 2.52 -9.75
N SER A 56 1.33 1.63 -9.21
CA SER A 56 1.13 1.10 -7.86
C SER A 56 1.27 2.16 -6.78
N ILE A 57 2.18 3.11 -6.96
CA ILE A 57 2.34 4.25 -6.04
C ILE A 57 1.06 5.10 -6.06
N LEU A 58 0.53 5.39 -7.24
CA LEU A 58 -0.72 6.15 -7.39
C LEU A 58 -1.92 5.42 -6.77
N ILE A 59 -2.04 4.10 -6.98
CA ILE A 59 -3.09 3.28 -6.38
C ILE A 59 -2.98 3.29 -4.85
N SER A 60 -1.77 3.16 -4.32
CA SER A 60 -1.52 3.22 -2.86
C SER A 60 -1.90 4.58 -2.29
N ALA A 61 -1.51 5.67 -2.96
CA ALA A 61 -1.87 7.02 -2.56
C ALA A 61 -3.40 7.24 -2.57
N LEU A 62 -4.10 6.76 -3.59
CA LEU A 62 -5.55 6.80 -3.69
C LEU A 62 -6.20 5.97 -2.57
N ALA A 63 -5.71 4.76 -2.31
CA ALA A 63 -6.24 3.90 -1.25
C ALA A 63 -6.13 4.57 0.14
N ILE A 64 -5.00 5.23 0.41
CA ILE A 64 -4.80 6.02 1.64
C ILE A 64 -5.78 7.20 1.67
N TYR A 65 -5.90 7.95 0.58
CA TYR A 65 -6.81 9.08 0.47
C TYR A 65 -8.27 8.67 0.73
N PHE A 66 -8.75 7.59 0.12
CA PHE A 66 -10.09 7.05 0.37
C PHE A 66 -10.28 6.60 1.82
N LYS A 67 -9.25 5.98 2.43
CA LYS A 67 -9.31 5.55 3.82
C LYS A 67 -9.44 6.75 4.78
N ILE A 68 -8.71 7.84 4.52
CA ILE A 68 -8.79 9.08 5.30
C ILE A 68 -10.16 9.75 5.07
N LYS A 69 -10.60 9.87 3.81
CA LYS A 69 -11.90 10.47 3.49
C LYS A 69 -13.07 9.72 4.14
N ARG A 70 -12.99 8.39 4.21
CA ARG A 70 -13.99 7.54 4.89
C ARG A 70 -13.97 7.70 6.42
N LEU A 71 -12.86 8.14 7.02
CA LEU A 71 -12.79 8.42 8.46
C LEU A 71 -13.35 9.81 8.80
N ASN A 72 -13.42 10.72 7.84
CA ASN A 72 -13.87 12.11 8.04
C ASN A 72 -15.35 12.34 7.68
N ASN A 73 -16.10 11.30 7.32
CA ASN A 73 -17.50 11.36 6.89
C ASN A 73 -18.27 10.20 7.48
#